data_AF-A0A2D4ZFE5-F1
#
_entry.id   AF-A0A2D4ZFE5-F1
#
_cell.length_a   1.000
_cell.length_b   1.000
_cell.length_c   1.000
_cell.angle_alpha   90.00
_cell.angle_beta   90.00
_cell.angle_gamma   90.00
#
_symmetry.space_group_name_H-M   'P 1'
#
loop_
_entity.id
_entity.type
_entity.pdbx_description
1 polymer ?
#
loop_
_entity_poly.entity_id
_entity_poly.type
_entity_poly.pdbx_seq_one_letter_code
_entity_poly.pdbx_strand_id
1 'polypeptide(L)'
;KLKSYHENLHFVFTEYQGSNITHWDFSNDLENDGSETPAKRLNRNILLIADADIEGKGERAESLKKALGEAFYLLEYKEIENFIPFDILIDTAKARWGTFTQRADCDIDKFSNIKESSFRKRDVGIGKVLERNVVKAERLERNFYSDKSGTIKDKVKFCHTAISLMNKSDDWKLTPELTSLCETVWDFIESHNL
;
A
#
# COMPACT_ATOMS: atom_id res chain seq x y z
N LYS A 1 3.44 21.72 17.70
CA LYS A 1 3.74 21.98 16.28
C LYS A 1 2.78 21.24 15.36
N LEU A 2 2.65 19.92 15.47
CA LEU A 2 1.73 19.03 14.71
C LEU A 2 0.22 19.36 14.67
N LYS A 3 -0.27 20.38 15.40
CA LYS A 3 -1.71 20.74 15.48
C LYS A 3 -2.14 21.83 14.50
N SER A 4 -1.22 22.42 13.72
CA SER A 4 -1.52 23.57 12.85
C SER A 4 -1.91 23.20 11.42
N TYR A 5 -1.47 22.04 10.90
CA TYR A 5 -1.78 21.62 9.54
C TYR A 5 -3.00 20.71 9.52
N HIS A 6 -3.99 21.14 8.75
CA HIS A 6 -5.28 20.48 8.59
C HIS A 6 -5.43 19.94 7.16
N GLU A 7 -5.77 18.65 7.05
CA GLU A 7 -6.19 18.04 5.78
C GLU A 7 -7.41 18.78 5.22
N ASN A 8 -7.49 18.88 3.89
CA ASN A 8 -8.45 19.68 3.11
C ASN A 8 -8.24 21.21 3.19
N LEU A 9 -7.25 21.68 3.92
CA LEU A 9 -6.84 23.09 3.93
C LEU A 9 -5.38 23.27 3.49
N HIS A 10 -4.46 22.51 4.09
CA HIS A 10 -3.01 22.63 3.86
C HIS A 10 -2.47 21.51 2.97
N PHE A 11 -3.12 20.35 3.00
CA PHE A 11 -2.77 19.19 2.20
C PHE A 11 -4.01 18.34 1.95
N VAL A 12 -3.96 17.49 0.93
CA VAL A 12 -5.00 16.50 0.62
C VAL A 12 -4.34 15.22 0.13
N PHE A 13 -4.88 14.07 0.55
CA PHE A 13 -4.49 12.79 -0.02
C PHE A 13 -5.37 12.45 -1.22
N THR A 14 -4.73 12.06 -2.32
CA THR A 14 -5.42 11.64 -3.55
C THR A 14 -4.93 10.24 -3.95
N GLU A 15 -5.84 9.27 -4.00
CA GLU A 15 -5.54 7.96 -4.57
C GLU A 15 -5.70 8.00 -6.10
N TYR A 16 -4.65 7.62 -6.84
CA TYR A 16 -4.67 7.57 -8.30
C TYR A 16 -5.17 6.22 -8.86
N GLN A 17 -5.75 5.34 -8.05
CA GLN A 17 -6.35 4.04 -8.45
C GLN A 17 -5.41 3.09 -9.22
N GLY A 18 -4.15 2.97 -8.79
CA GLY A 18 -3.23 1.96 -9.32
C GLY A 18 -2.78 2.23 -10.76
N SER A 19 -3.32 1.51 -11.75
CA SER A 19 -2.86 1.66 -13.14
C SER A 19 -3.14 3.04 -13.75
N ASN A 20 -4.10 3.78 -13.20
CA ASN A 20 -4.54 5.07 -13.75
C ASN A 20 -3.53 6.20 -13.54
N ILE A 21 -2.39 5.94 -12.89
CA ILE A 21 -1.26 6.89 -12.85
C ILE A 21 -0.82 7.32 -14.26
N THR A 22 -1.07 6.52 -15.30
CA THR A 22 -0.82 6.89 -16.72
C THR A 22 -1.63 8.06 -17.22
N HIS A 23 -2.75 8.36 -16.57
CA HIS A 23 -3.60 9.50 -16.95
C HIS A 23 -3.15 10.81 -16.30
N TRP A 24 -2.03 10.79 -15.57
CA TRP A 24 -1.47 11.96 -14.92
C TRP A 24 -0.13 12.31 -15.54
N ASP A 25 -0.01 13.57 -15.97
CA ASP A 25 1.27 14.12 -16.39
C ASP A 25 1.91 14.92 -15.25
N PHE A 26 3.08 14.47 -14.81
CA PHE A 26 3.89 15.14 -13.79
C PHE A 26 5.03 15.96 -14.40
N SER A 27 5.15 15.99 -15.72
CA SER A 27 6.16 16.79 -16.41
C SER A 27 5.94 18.30 -16.17
N ASN A 28 6.98 19.08 -16.44
CA ASN A 28 6.86 20.55 -16.47
C ASN A 28 6.45 21.06 -17.86
N ASP A 29 6.10 20.17 -18.79
CA ASP A 29 5.77 20.56 -20.14
C ASP A 29 4.40 21.23 -20.17
N LEU A 30 4.40 22.55 -20.34
CA LEU A 30 3.19 23.36 -20.38
C LEU A 30 2.50 23.28 -21.74
N GLU A 31 3.14 22.71 -22.76
CA GLU A 31 2.60 22.57 -24.11
C GLU A 31 2.18 21.14 -24.45
N ASN A 32 2.25 20.22 -23.48
CA ASN A 32 1.78 18.85 -23.67
C ASN A 32 0.30 18.85 -24.10
N ASP A 33 0.06 18.46 -25.35
CA ASP A 33 -1.26 18.32 -25.99
C ASP A 33 -1.84 16.91 -25.81
N GLY A 34 -1.19 16.10 -24.96
CA GLY A 34 -1.64 14.80 -24.53
C GLY A 34 -3.02 14.81 -23.87
N SER A 35 -3.59 13.60 -23.77
CA SER A 35 -4.89 13.37 -23.12
C SER A 35 -4.79 13.27 -21.59
N GLU A 36 -3.57 13.27 -21.06
CA GLU A 36 -3.25 13.19 -19.65
C GLU A 36 -3.63 14.47 -18.89
N THR A 37 -4.04 14.31 -17.64
CA THR A 37 -4.32 15.43 -16.75
C THR A 37 -3.01 16.01 -16.22
N PRO A 38 -2.71 17.31 -16.45
CA PRO A 38 -1.46 17.92 -15.99
C PRO A 38 -1.49 18.14 -14.47
N ALA A 39 -0.89 17.22 -13.72
CA ALA A 39 -0.93 17.17 -12.26
C ALA A 39 -0.39 18.46 -11.63
N LYS A 40 0.72 18.98 -12.18
CA LYS A 40 1.37 20.21 -11.68
C LYS A 40 0.56 21.49 -11.88
N ARG A 41 -0.46 21.48 -12.74
CA ARG A 41 -1.42 22.59 -12.86
C ARG A 41 -2.47 22.58 -11.76
N LEU A 42 -2.77 21.40 -11.21
CA LEU A 42 -3.69 21.26 -10.08
C LEU A 42 -2.99 21.56 -8.76
N ASN A 43 -1.76 21.06 -8.58
CA ASN A 43 -0.93 21.39 -7.44
C ASN A 43 0.56 21.33 -7.82
N ARG A 44 1.32 22.38 -7.51
CA ARG A 44 2.76 22.41 -7.77
C ARG A 44 3.56 21.51 -6.82
N ASN A 45 3.06 21.30 -5.62
CA ASN A 45 3.72 20.58 -4.55
C ASN A 45 3.07 19.19 -4.42
N ILE A 46 3.61 18.22 -5.15
CA ILE A 46 3.11 16.84 -5.16
C ILE A 46 4.19 15.90 -4.65
N LEU A 47 3.90 15.22 -3.54
CA LEU A 47 4.59 14.00 -3.13
C LEU A 47 3.83 12.80 -3.69
N LEU A 48 4.48 12.01 -4.54
CA LEU A 48 3.92 10.80 -5.12
C LEU A 48 4.53 9.56 -4.45
N ILE A 49 3.70 8.78 -3.77
CA ILE A 49 4.06 7.47 -3.22
C ILE A 49 3.51 6.40 -4.15
N ALA A 50 4.36 5.47 -4.58
CA ALA A 50 3.97 4.37 -5.46
C ALA A 50 4.44 3.01 -4.95
N ASP A 51 3.62 1.99 -5.17
CA ASP A 51 3.98 0.58 -4.95
C ASP A 51 5.18 0.17 -5.82
N ALA A 52 6.00 -0.77 -5.34
CA ALA A 52 7.15 -1.28 -6.08
C ALA A 52 6.77 -1.96 -7.40
N ASP A 53 5.50 -2.35 -7.57
CA ASP A 53 4.98 -2.98 -8.78
C ASP A 53 5.06 -2.09 -10.05
N ILE A 54 5.26 -0.78 -9.87
CA ILE A 54 5.30 0.19 -10.97
C ILE A 54 6.57 0.07 -11.82
N GLU A 55 7.67 -0.44 -11.26
CA GLU A 55 8.93 -0.65 -11.97
C GLU A 55 8.85 -1.72 -13.06
N GLY A 56 7.94 -2.69 -12.92
CA GLY A 56 7.71 -3.70 -13.95
C GLY A 56 6.95 -3.19 -15.17
N LYS A 57 6.55 -1.91 -15.19
CA LYS A 57 5.65 -1.31 -16.19
C LYS A 57 6.38 -0.30 -17.09
N GLY A 58 7.49 -0.74 -17.70
CA GLY A 58 8.27 0.05 -18.67
C GLY A 58 9.09 1.17 -18.03
N GLU A 59 9.16 2.35 -18.67
CA GLU A 59 9.97 3.50 -18.23
C GLU A 59 9.26 4.39 -17.20
N ARG A 60 8.19 3.90 -16.56
CA ARG A 60 7.31 4.72 -15.74
C ARG A 60 7.98 5.25 -14.48
N ALA A 61 8.66 4.38 -13.74
CA ALA A 61 9.37 4.79 -12.52
C ALA A 61 10.46 5.83 -12.84
N GLU A 62 11.20 5.64 -13.94
CA GLU A 62 12.24 6.57 -14.39
C GLU A 62 11.65 7.93 -14.80
N SER A 63 10.52 7.92 -15.51
CA SER A 63 9.83 9.15 -15.93
C SER A 63 9.30 9.93 -14.72
N LEU A 64 8.70 9.23 -13.73
CA LEU A 64 8.24 9.85 -12.49
C LEU A 64 9.42 10.37 -11.66
N LYS A 65 10.52 9.63 -11.58
CA LYS A 65 11.73 10.05 -10.88
C LYS A 65 12.35 11.29 -11.52
N LYS A 66 12.39 11.36 -12.85
CA LYS A 66 12.85 12.54 -13.60
C LYS A 66 11.92 13.75 -13.38
N ALA A 67 10.61 13.53 -13.30
CA ALA A 67 9.62 14.58 -13.18
C ALA A 67 9.49 15.19 -11.78
N LEU A 68 9.65 14.36 -10.73
CA LEU A 68 9.37 14.72 -9.33
C LEU A 68 10.61 14.68 -8.43
N GLY A 69 11.72 14.06 -8.86
CA GLY A 69 12.97 14.01 -8.10
C GLY A 69 12.80 13.31 -6.75
N GLU A 70 13.05 14.05 -5.68
CA GLU A 70 12.88 13.57 -4.29
C GLU A 70 11.41 13.45 -3.87
N ALA A 71 10.51 14.17 -4.55
CA ALA A 71 9.07 14.09 -4.30
C ALA A 71 8.41 12.85 -4.96
N PHE A 72 9.20 11.94 -5.52
CA PHE A 72 8.75 10.60 -5.90
C PHE A 72 9.36 9.55 -4.96
N TYR A 73 8.48 8.90 -4.19
CA TYR A 73 8.81 7.86 -3.24
C TYR A 73 8.30 6.52 -3.75
N LEU A 74 9.24 5.63 -4.11
CA LEU A 74 8.92 4.27 -4.48
C LEU A 74 9.06 3.38 -3.24
N LEU A 75 7.99 2.64 -2.92
CA LEU A 75 7.98 1.72 -1.78
C LEU A 75 9.01 0.59 -1.98
N GLU A 76 9.66 0.18 -0.90
CA GLU A 76 10.64 -0.91 -0.91
C GLU A 76 9.98 -2.29 -1.11
N TYR A 77 8.81 -2.48 -0.50
CA TYR A 77 8.05 -3.73 -0.56
C TYR A 77 6.97 -3.65 -1.63
N LYS A 78 6.46 -4.83 -2.03
CA LYS A 78 5.60 -4.97 -3.21
C LYS A 78 4.40 -4.02 -3.22
N GLU A 79 3.67 -3.95 -2.12
CA GLU A 79 2.45 -3.15 -1.93
C GLU A 79 2.53 -2.43 -0.57
N ILE A 80 1.87 -1.28 -0.43
CA ILE A 80 1.86 -0.52 0.85
C ILE A 80 1.37 -1.38 2.03
N GLU A 81 0.50 -2.36 1.79
CA GLU A 81 0.01 -3.29 2.81
C GLU A 81 1.12 -4.17 3.41
N ASN A 82 2.27 -4.35 2.73
CA ASN A 82 3.43 -5.03 3.31
C ASN A 82 4.04 -4.27 4.51
N PHE A 83 3.73 -2.97 4.67
CA PHE A 83 4.24 -2.14 5.76
C PHE A 83 3.37 -2.19 7.02
N ILE A 84 2.20 -2.86 6.97
CA ILE A 84 1.37 -3.10 8.15
C ILE A 84 2.21 -3.88 9.18
N PRO A 85 2.25 -3.48 10.46
CA PRO A 85 2.98 -4.19 11.50
C PRO A 85 2.63 -5.68 11.52
N PHE A 86 3.64 -6.54 11.68
CA PHE A 86 3.50 -7.98 11.50
C PHE A 86 2.35 -8.60 12.31
N ASP A 87 2.26 -8.26 13.60
CA ASP A 87 1.21 -8.79 14.47
C ASP A 87 -0.19 -8.33 14.02
N ILE A 88 -0.32 -7.06 13.62
CA ILE A 88 -1.57 -6.53 13.06
C ILE A 88 -1.94 -7.24 11.76
N LEU A 89 -0.98 -7.53 10.88
CA LEU A 89 -1.22 -8.24 9.63
C LEU A 89 -1.76 -9.66 9.91
N ILE A 90 -1.11 -10.40 10.80
CA ILE A 90 -1.52 -11.76 11.18
C ILE A 90 -2.91 -11.74 11.83
N ASP A 91 -3.16 -10.83 12.76
CA ASP A 91 -4.46 -10.73 13.45
C ASP A 91 -5.57 -10.27 12.51
N THR A 92 -5.26 -9.38 11.57
CA THR A 92 -6.18 -8.99 10.49
C THR A 92 -6.54 -10.20 9.65
N ALA A 93 -5.56 -11.00 9.24
CA ALA A 93 -5.81 -12.20 8.45
C ALA A 93 -6.68 -13.21 9.22
N LYS A 94 -6.37 -13.48 10.50
CA LYS A 94 -7.20 -14.33 11.37
C LYS A 94 -8.63 -13.81 11.51
N ALA A 95 -8.82 -12.50 11.69
CA ALA A 95 -10.15 -11.89 11.77
C ALA A 95 -10.92 -12.07 10.44
N ARG A 96 -10.24 -11.89 9.30
CA ARG A 96 -10.82 -12.09 7.96
C ARG A 96 -11.19 -13.54 7.69
N TRP A 97 -10.43 -14.51 8.21
CA TRP A 97 -10.75 -15.95 8.10
C TRP A 97 -12.18 -16.28 8.56
N GLY A 98 -12.64 -15.60 9.61
CA GLY A 98 -14.00 -15.70 10.15
C GLY A 98 -15.10 -15.40 9.12
N THR A 99 -14.77 -14.62 8.08
CA THR A 99 -15.73 -14.08 7.12
C THR A 99 -15.80 -14.85 5.81
N PHE A 100 -14.88 -15.80 5.58
CA PHE A 100 -14.87 -16.57 4.34
C PHE A 100 -15.88 -17.71 4.34
N THR A 101 -16.60 -17.83 3.23
CA THR A 101 -17.44 -18.99 2.91
C THR A 101 -16.59 -20.13 2.33
N GLN A 102 -17.11 -21.36 2.36
CA GLN A 102 -16.47 -22.55 1.76
C GLN A 102 -15.09 -22.85 2.36
N ARG A 103 -14.99 -22.73 3.69
CA ARG A 103 -13.79 -23.04 4.48
C ARG A 103 -13.83 -24.43 5.15
N ALA A 104 -14.80 -25.28 4.77
CA ALA A 104 -14.86 -26.64 5.29
C ALA A 104 -13.55 -27.36 4.97
N ASP A 105 -13.02 -28.09 5.95
CA ASP A 105 -11.75 -28.83 5.85
C ASP A 105 -10.55 -27.97 5.43
N CYS A 106 -10.62 -26.66 5.72
CA CYS A 106 -9.52 -25.72 5.55
C CYS A 106 -9.16 -25.12 6.92
N ASP A 107 -7.89 -24.76 7.09
CA ASP A 107 -7.40 -24.09 8.31
C ASP A 107 -6.28 -23.08 8.00
N ILE A 108 -5.93 -22.32 9.03
CA ILE A 108 -4.86 -21.32 9.01
C ILE A 108 -3.85 -21.57 10.12
N ASP A 109 -3.73 -22.80 10.63
CA ASP A 109 -2.89 -23.11 11.80
C ASP A 109 -1.41 -22.81 11.51
N LYS A 110 -1.02 -22.93 10.24
CA LYS A 110 0.33 -22.59 9.77
C LYS A 110 0.66 -21.09 9.84
N PHE A 111 -0.32 -20.21 10.11
CA PHE A 111 -0.04 -18.78 10.31
C PHE A 111 0.92 -18.54 11.48
N SER A 112 0.90 -19.41 12.49
CA SER A 112 1.84 -19.40 13.63
C SER A 112 3.31 -19.54 13.21
N ASN A 113 3.57 -20.10 12.02
CA ASN A 113 4.92 -20.34 11.50
C ASN A 113 5.37 -19.28 10.49
N ILE A 114 4.51 -18.31 10.16
CA ILE A 114 4.87 -17.23 9.24
C ILE A 114 5.93 -16.35 9.90
N LYS A 115 7.03 -16.12 9.21
CA LYS A 115 8.06 -15.16 9.64
C LYS A 115 7.75 -13.79 9.07
N GLU A 116 7.97 -12.74 9.84
CA GLU A 116 7.84 -11.34 9.41
C GLU A 116 8.57 -11.04 8.10
N SER A 117 9.79 -11.56 7.94
CA SER A 117 10.60 -11.42 6.71
C SER A 117 9.94 -12.00 5.45
N SER A 118 8.86 -12.78 5.59
CA SER A 118 8.07 -13.26 4.45
C SER A 118 7.32 -12.12 3.77
N PHE A 119 6.95 -11.07 4.52
CA PHE A 119 6.23 -9.90 4.03
C PHE A 119 7.14 -8.75 3.59
N ARG A 120 8.41 -8.74 4.00
CA ARG A 120 9.38 -7.69 3.66
C ARG A 120 10.10 -8.00 2.36
N LYS A 121 9.35 -8.06 1.25
CA LYS A 121 9.85 -8.46 -0.08
C LYS A 121 9.29 -7.54 -1.17
N ARG A 122 10.15 -7.20 -2.13
CA ARG A 122 9.80 -6.34 -3.27
C ARG A 122 8.85 -7.00 -4.27
N ASP A 123 8.90 -8.33 -4.38
CA ASP A 123 8.19 -9.09 -5.42
C ASP A 123 7.04 -9.96 -4.89
N VAL A 124 6.85 -10.03 -3.57
CA VAL A 124 5.83 -10.88 -2.93
C VAL A 124 4.82 -10.05 -2.14
N GLY A 125 3.56 -10.14 -2.55
CA GLY A 125 2.43 -9.49 -1.86
C GLY A 125 1.98 -10.27 -0.64
N ILE A 126 1.32 -9.60 0.29
CA ILE A 126 0.88 -10.20 1.55
C ILE A 126 -0.15 -11.30 1.29
N GLY A 127 -0.98 -11.14 0.25
CA GLY A 127 -1.98 -12.14 -0.16
C GLY A 127 -1.35 -13.49 -0.49
N LYS A 128 -0.24 -13.49 -1.25
CA LYS A 128 0.51 -14.70 -1.61
C LYS A 128 1.16 -15.38 -0.42
N VAL A 129 1.69 -14.61 0.54
CA VAL A 129 2.29 -15.16 1.76
C VAL A 129 1.22 -15.85 2.61
N LEU A 130 0.10 -15.18 2.84
CA LEU A 130 -1.01 -15.73 3.61
C LEU A 130 -1.58 -16.97 2.93
N GLU A 131 -1.87 -16.91 1.63
CA GLU A 131 -2.47 -18.01 0.87
C GLU A 131 -1.64 -19.30 0.91
N ARG A 132 -0.31 -19.19 0.82
CA ARG A 132 0.61 -20.34 0.90
C ARG A 132 0.58 -21.05 2.26
N ASN A 133 0.10 -20.35 3.29
CA ASN A 133 -0.01 -20.88 4.65
C ASN A 133 -1.46 -21.26 4.99
N VAL A 134 -2.39 -21.24 4.03
CA VAL A 134 -3.71 -21.85 4.20
C VAL A 134 -3.59 -23.34 3.89
N VAL A 135 -4.08 -24.18 4.79
CA VAL A 135 -4.32 -25.59 4.49
C VAL A 135 -5.68 -25.68 3.81
N LYS A 136 -5.70 -26.20 2.57
CA LYS A 136 -6.92 -26.31 1.77
C LYS A 136 -7.44 -27.74 1.77
N ALA A 137 -8.76 -27.87 1.74
CA ALA A 137 -9.44 -29.12 1.46
C ALA A 137 -9.00 -29.71 0.11
N GLU A 138 -9.08 -31.03 -0.02
CA GLU A 138 -8.76 -31.73 -1.26
C GLU A 138 -9.59 -31.15 -2.42
N ARG A 139 -8.94 -30.80 -3.54
CA ARG A 139 -9.55 -30.25 -4.77
C ARG A 139 -10.13 -28.83 -4.66
N LEU A 140 -9.87 -28.10 -3.56
CA LEU A 140 -10.28 -26.71 -3.45
C LEU A 140 -9.30 -25.76 -4.16
N GLU A 141 -9.67 -25.30 -5.35
CA GLU A 141 -8.82 -24.43 -6.19
C GLU A 141 -8.90 -22.93 -5.83
N ARG A 142 -9.94 -22.49 -5.12
CA ARG A 142 -10.12 -21.06 -4.81
C ARG A 142 -9.02 -20.53 -3.89
N ASN A 143 -8.69 -19.26 -4.05
CA ASN A 143 -7.87 -18.53 -3.08
C ASN A 143 -8.74 -17.75 -2.08
N PHE A 144 -8.27 -17.70 -0.83
CA PHE A 144 -8.89 -16.96 0.26
C PHE A 144 -8.32 -15.55 0.39
N TYR A 145 -6.99 -15.43 0.37
CA TYR A 145 -6.26 -14.17 0.58
C TYR A 145 -5.57 -13.65 -0.68
N SER A 146 -5.14 -14.51 -1.60
CA SER A 146 -4.37 -14.04 -2.77
C SER A 146 -5.25 -13.72 -3.97
N ASP A 147 -5.05 -12.54 -4.57
CA ASP A 147 -5.46 -12.27 -5.97
C ASP A 147 -4.44 -12.90 -6.96
N LYS A 148 -4.73 -12.84 -8.27
CA LYS A 148 -3.93 -13.39 -9.36
C LYS A 148 -2.49 -12.84 -9.39
N SER A 149 -2.32 -11.57 -9.04
CA SER A 149 -1.02 -10.89 -8.93
C SER A 149 -0.21 -11.29 -7.69
N GLY A 150 -0.81 -12.01 -6.75
CA GLY A 150 -0.22 -12.29 -5.44
C GLY A 150 -0.47 -11.22 -4.38
N THR A 151 -1.16 -10.12 -4.73
CA THR A 151 -1.58 -9.07 -3.79
C THR A 151 -2.76 -9.54 -2.94
N ILE A 152 -3.10 -8.77 -1.91
CA ILE A 152 -4.23 -9.09 -1.03
C ILE A 152 -5.58 -8.95 -1.76
N LYS A 153 -6.40 -10.00 -1.66
CA LYS A 153 -7.78 -10.01 -2.13
C LYS A 153 -8.67 -9.20 -1.21
N ASP A 154 -9.65 -8.49 -1.78
CA ASP A 154 -10.55 -7.59 -1.03
C ASP A 154 -9.77 -6.56 -0.18
N LYS A 155 -8.70 -5.96 -0.75
CA LYS A 155 -7.78 -5.05 -0.06
C LYS A 155 -8.45 -4.02 0.85
N VAL A 156 -9.50 -3.38 0.37
CA VAL A 156 -10.27 -2.38 1.13
C VAL A 156 -10.84 -2.98 2.42
N LYS A 157 -11.44 -4.18 2.35
CA LYS A 157 -11.97 -4.87 3.54
C LYS A 157 -10.85 -5.32 4.48
N PHE A 158 -9.71 -5.73 3.93
CA PHE A 158 -8.54 -6.10 4.73
C PHE A 158 -8.04 -4.89 5.52
N CYS A 159 -7.79 -3.75 4.86
CA CYS A 159 -7.33 -2.53 5.51
C CYS A 159 -8.33 -1.97 6.53
N HIS A 160 -9.63 -1.98 6.26
CA HIS A 160 -10.63 -1.60 7.27
C HIS A 160 -10.62 -2.52 8.49
N THR A 161 -10.36 -3.82 8.30
CA THR A 161 -10.23 -4.76 9.42
C THR A 161 -8.98 -4.46 10.24
N ALA A 162 -7.85 -4.18 9.58
CA ALA A 162 -6.60 -3.77 10.25
C ALA A 162 -6.80 -2.50 11.07
N ILE A 163 -7.39 -1.45 10.47
CA ILE A 163 -7.71 -0.19 11.17
C ILE A 163 -8.62 -0.46 12.37
N SER A 164 -9.65 -1.31 12.22
CA SER A 164 -10.52 -1.65 13.34
C SER A 164 -9.80 -2.36 14.48
N LEU A 165 -8.77 -3.16 14.21
CA LEU A 165 -7.96 -3.81 15.24
C LEU A 165 -7.02 -2.80 15.91
N MET A 166 -6.36 -1.96 15.11
CA MET A 166 -5.48 -0.89 15.57
C MET A 166 -6.20 0.16 16.43
N ASN A 167 -7.50 0.41 16.17
CA ASN A 167 -8.31 1.32 16.99
C ASN A 167 -8.82 0.68 18.30
N LYS A 168 -8.69 -0.64 18.47
CA LYS A 168 -9.14 -1.35 19.68
C LYS A 168 -8.03 -1.53 20.72
N SER A 169 -6.78 -1.36 20.33
CA SER A 169 -5.61 -1.52 21.20
C SER A 169 -4.54 -0.51 20.81
N ASP A 170 -3.88 0.08 21.81
CA ASP A 170 -2.74 0.97 21.64
C ASP A 170 -1.40 0.22 21.70
N ASP A 171 -1.41 -1.12 21.74
CA ASP A 171 -0.21 -1.95 21.95
C ASP A 171 0.63 -2.14 20.69
N TRP A 172 0.07 -1.81 19.51
CA TRP A 172 0.81 -1.89 18.25
C TRP A 172 1.71 -0.67 18.09
N LYS A 173 2.82 -0.86 17.35
CA LYS A 173 3.77 0.20 17.04
C LYS A 173 4.01 0.26 15.55
N LEU A 174 4.29 1.47 15.05
CA LEU A 174 4.80 1.64 13.70
C LEU A 174 6.12 0.89 13.55
N THR A 175 6.32 0.28 12.39
CA THR A 175 7.63 -0.26 12.02
C THR A 175 8.60 0.90 11.75
N PRO A 176 9.92 0.69 11.82
CA PRO A 176 10.90 1.71 11.46
C PRO A 176 10.66 2.26 10.05
N GLU A 177 10.31 1.40 9.10
CA GLU A 177 10.09 1.79 7.70
C GLU A 177 8.80 2.61 7.54
N LEU A 178 7.72 2.24 8.22
CA LEU A 178 6.48 3.01 8.18
C LEU A 178 6.62 4.35 8.92
N THR A 179 7.44 4.38 9.99
CA THR A 179 7.79 5.63 10.69
C THR A 179 8.53 6.58 9.75
N SER A 180 9.54 6.08 9.04
CA SER A 180 10.30 6.85 8.05
C SER A 180 9.41 7.37 6.91
N LEU A 181 8.43 6.57 6.45
CA LEU A 181 7.46 7.02 5.47
C LEU A 181 6.56 8.14 6.02
N CYS A 182 6.05 8.01 7.25
CA CYS A 182 5.26 9.06 7.90
C CYS A 182 6.04 10.36 8.06
N GLU A 183 7.31 10.29 8.48
CA GLU A 183 8.21 11.44 8.57
C GLU A 183 8.39 12.11 7.21
N THR A 184 8.64 11.33 6.15
CA THR A 184 8.77 11.84 4.77
C THR A 184 7.52 12.62 4.34
N VAL A 185 6.32 12.10 4.62
CA VAL A 185 5.06 12.79 4.28
C VAL A 185 4.92 14.09 5.07
N TRP A 186 5.28 14.09 6.36
CA TRP A 186 5.17 15.26 7.22
C TRP A 186 6.19 16.34 6.90
N ASP A 187 7.44 15.98 6.65
CA ASP A 187 8.49 16.91 6.25
C ASP A 187 8.12 17.59 4.92
N PHE A 188 7.51 16.83 3.99
CA PHE A 188 6.99 17.39 2.74
C PHE A 188 5.86 18.40 2.99
N ILE A 189 4.90 18.07 3.86
CA ILE A 189 3.78 18.98 4.16
C ILE A 189 4.27 20.25 4.86
N GLU A 190 5.18 20.13 5.83
CA GLU A 190 5.71 21.28 6.56
C GLU A 190 6.53 22.18 5.62
N SER A 191 7.46 21.63 4.84
CA SER A 191 8.32 22.41 3.93
C SER A 191 7.56 23.18 2.84
N HIS A 192 6.32 22.81 2.53
CA HIS A 192 5.50 23.45 1.49
C HIS A 192 4.30 24.25 2.03
N ASN A 193 4.17 24.38 3.36
CA ASN A 193 3.16 25.21 4.04
C ASN A 193 3.78 26.15 5.09
N LEU A 194 5.07 26.46 4.96
CA LEU A 194 5.80 27.47 5.74
C LEU A 194 5.89 28.80 5.00
#